data_AF-A0A7W0JP42-F1
#
_entry.id   AF-A0A7W0JP42-F1
#
_cell.length_a   1.000
_cell.length_b   1.000
_cell.length_c   1.000
_cell.angle_alpha   90.00
_cell.angle_beta   90.00
_cell.angle_gamma   90.00
#
_symmetry.space_group_name_H-M   'P 1'
#
loop_
_entity.id
_entity.type
_entity.pdbx_description
1 polymer ?
#
loop_
_entity_poly.entity_id
_entity_poly.type
_entity_poly.pdbx_seq_one_letter_code
_entity_poly.pdbx_strand_id
1 'polypeptide(L)'
;MQWITVATPPFSSIEQFDKVTALVDTEPHGMTARYVGTSNGKLRVVTLWESRAHADRFFAETLGPVLARALGPEPVGQPEVFGIDVARSYVREPVG
;
A
#
# COMPACT_ATOMS: atom_id res chain seq x y z
N MET A 1 -8.65 9.00 13.23
CA MET A 1 -9.45 7.81 12.86
C MET A 1 -8.61 6.98 11.91
N GLN A 2 -8.73 5.65 11.99
CA GLN A 2 -8.02 4.76 11.08
C GLN A 2 -8.47 4.99 9.63
N TRP A 3 -7.56 4.70 8.70
CA TRP A 3 -7.76 4.93 7.28
C TRP A 3 -7.28 3.70 6.50
N ILE A 4 -8.04 3.25 5.51
CA ILE A 4 -7.59 2.20 4.60
C ILE A 4 -7.28 2.83 3.25
N THR A 5 -6.18 2.43 2.63
CA THR A 5 -5.93 2.65 1.20
C THR A 5 -6.04 1.34 0.45
N VAL A 6 -6.76 1.34 -0.67
CA VAL A 6 -6.76 0.25 -1.64
C VAL A 6 -6.09 0.77 -2.90
N ALA A 7 -4.93 0.20 -3.23
CA ALA A 7 -4.11 0.62 -4.36
C ALA A 7 -4.03 -0.47 -5.43
N THR A 8 -4.17 -0.06 -6.69
CA THR A 8 -3.74 -0.81 -7.87
C THR A 8 -2.34 -0.32 -8.24
N PRO A 9 -1.27 -1.08 -7.98
CA PRO A 9 0.04 -0.68 -8.46
C PRO A 9 0.11 -0.79 -9.99
N PRO A 10 1.02 -0.06 -10.64
CA PRO A 10 1.20 -0.07 -12.09
C PRO A 10 2.00 -1.28 -12.60
N PHE A 11 1.91 -2.40 -11.88
CA PHE A 11 2.58 -3.67 -12.16
C PHE A 11 1.70 -4.81 -11.65
N SER A 12 1.95 -6.04 -12.12
CA SER A 12 0.99 -7.15 -11.98
C SER A 12 1.51 -8.36 -11.22
N SER A 13 2.77 -8.41 -10.81
CA SER A 13 3.33 -9.56 -10.10
C SER A 13 3.68 -9.28 -8.64
N ILE A 14 3.57 -10.32 -7.81
CA ILE A 14 4.05 -10.30 -6.42
C ILE A 14 5.57 -10.08 -6.37
N GLU A 15 6.32 -10.64 -7.30
CA GLU A 15 7.78 -10.44 -7.38
C GLU A 15 8.16 -8.96 -7.59
N GLN A 16 7.39 -8.21 -8.40
CA GLN A 16 7.58 -6.77 -8.56
C GLN A 16 7.18 -6.01 -7.29
N PHE A 17 6.11 -6.43 -6.61
CA PHE A 17 5.74 -5.88 -5.31
C PHE A 17 6.85 -6.09 -4.26
N ASP A 18 7.42 -7.28 -4.17
CA ASP A 18 8.51 -7.60 -3.24
C ASP A 18 9.75 -6.75 -3.53
N LYS A 19 10.09 -6.55 -4.81
CA LYS A 19 11.19 -5.64 -5.22
C LYS A 19 10.93 -4.20 -4.79
N VAL A 20 9.73 -3.68 -5.02
CA VAL A 20 9.34 -2.32 -4.64
C VAL A 20 9.39 -2.15 -3.12
N THR A 21 8.84 -3.10 -2.38
CA THR A 21 8.77 -3.01 -0.91
C THR A 21 10.11 -3.23 -0.23
N ALA A 22 11.02 -4.01 -0.82
CA ALA A 22 12.40 -4.16 -0.34
C ALA A 22 13.23 -2.87 -0.43
N LEU A 23 12.81 -1.89 -1.25
CA LEU A 23 13.46 -0.58 -1.34
C LEU A 23 12.90 0.45 -0.35
N VAL A 24 11.88 0.08 0.41
CA VAL A 24 11.35 0.92 1.49
C VAL A 24 12.20 0.64 2.73
N ASP A 25 13.17 1.52 2.99
CA ASP A 25 14.23 1.31 3.99
C ASP A 25 13.70 1.16 5.43
N THR A 26 12.54 1.77 5.73
CA THR A 26 11.87 1.70 7.04
C THR A 26 10.37 1.49 6.87
N GLU A 27 9.76 0.73 7.80
CA GLU A 27 8.31 0.58 7.81
C GLU A 27 7.64 1.97 7.86
N PRO A 28 6.70 2.29 6.94
CA PRO A 28 6.13 3.62 6.89
C PRO A 28 5.39 3.97 8.17
N HIS A 29 5.64 5.18 8.68
CA HIS A 29 5.02 5.65 9.92
C HIS A 29 3.49 5.55 9.87
N GLY A 30 2.92 4.97 10.93
CA GLY A 30 1.48 4.80 11.08
C GLY A 30 0.85 3.73 10.18
N MET A 31 1.64 2.95 9.43
CA MET A 31 1.16 1.72 8.80
C MET A 31 1.00 0.64 9.87
N THR A 32 -0.19 0.06 9.97
CA THR A 32 -0.53 -0.94 11.00
C THR A 32 -0.74 -2.33 10.41
N ALA A 33 -1.11 -2.41 9.13
CA ALA A 33 -1.18 -3.66 8.39
C ALA A 33 -1.08 -3.39 6.88
N ARG A 34 -0.52 -4.36 6.16
CA ARG A 34 -0.48 -4.38 4.69
C ARG A 34 -0.82 -5.76 4.19
N TYR A 35 -1.74 -5.82 3.23
CA TYR A 35 -2.16 -7.03 2.55
C TYR A 35 -1.94 -6.83 1.06
N VAL A 36 -1.45 -7.85 0.39
CA VAL A 36 -1.30 -7.87 -1.06
C VAL A 36 -1.96 -9.12 -1.61
N GLY A 37 -2.65 -8.97 -2.73
CA GLY A 37 -3.28 -10.10 -3.40
C GLY A 37 -3.75 -9.73 -4.80
N THR A 38 -4.33 -10.70 -5.49
CA THR A 38 -4.84 -10.52 -6.84
C THR A 38 -6.36 -10.55 -6.84
N SER A 39 -6.97 -9.58 -7.52
CA SER A 39 -8.41 -9.51 -7.74
C SER A 39 -8.69 -9.06 -9.17
N ASN A 40 -9.55 -9.80 -9.89
CA ASN A 40 -9.87 -9.55 -11.30
C ASN A 40 -8.63 -9.42 -12.19
N GLY A 41 -7.63 -10.29 -11.97
CA GLY A 41 -6.37 -10.30 -12.72
C GLY A 41 -5.43 -9.11 -12.44
N LYS A 42 -5.78 -8.22 -11.52
CA LYS A 42 -4.93 -7.08 -11.11
C LYS A 42 -4.43 -7.27 -9.69
N LEU A 43 -3.21 -6.79 -9.44
CA LEU A 43 -2.70 -6.71 -8.08
C LEU A 43 -3.48 -5.65 -7.28
N ARG A 44 -3.69 -5.93 -6.00
CA ARG A 44 -4.35 -5.06 -5.03
C ARG A 44 -3.50 -5.03 -3.77
N VAL A 45 -3.18 -3.82 -3.32
CA VAL A 45 -2.51 -3.58 -2.05
C VAL A 45 -3.52 -2.89 -1.14
N VAL A 46 -3.85 -3.52 -0.02
CA VAL A 46 -4.74 -2.97 1.00
C VAL A 46 -3.89 -2.65 2.21
N THR A 47 -3.90 -1.39 2.63
CA THR A 47 -3.07 -0.94 3.75
C THR A 47 -3.94 -0.24 4.78
N LEU A 48 -3.79 -0.63 6.05
CA LEU A 48 -4.42 0.02 7.19
C LEU A 48 -3.45 1.00 7.83
N TRP A 49 -3.92 2.23 8.04
CA TRP A 49 -3.17 3.35 8.58
C TRP A 49 -3.82 3.85 9.88
N GLU A 50 -3.01 4.36 10.79
CA GLU A 50 -3.49 5.05 12.00
C GLU A 50 -4.28 6.33 11.67
N SER A 51 -3.94 6.99 10.54
CA SER A 51 -4.63 8.18 10.06
C SER A 51 -4.46 8.36 8.55
N ARG A 52 -5.37 9.13 7.94
CA ARG A 52 -5.24 9.55 6.53
C ARG A 52 -3.95 10.34 6.26
N ALA A 53 -3.52 11.18 7.20
CA ALA A 53 -2.30 11.97 7.06
C ALA A 53 -1.03 11.10 6.95
N HIS A 54 -1.01 9.95 7.62
CA HIS A 54 0.09 8.98 7.49
C HIS A 54 0.14 8.38 6.07
N ALA A 55 -1.01 8.01 5.52
CA ALA A 55 -1.11 7.53 4.15
C ALA A 55 -0.67 8.61 3.15
N ASP A 56 -1.24 9.82 3.24
CA ASP A 56 -0.94 10.93 2.33
C ASP A 56 0.56 11.24 2.30
N ARG A 57 1.22 11.25 3.47
CA ARG A 57 2.68 11.44 3.57
C ARG A 57 3.45 10.35 2.82
N PHE A 58 3.09 9.07 3.02
CA PHE A 58 3.76 7.97 2.34
C PHE A 58 3.65 8.07 0.80
N PHE A 59 2.46 8.39 0.28
CA PHE A 59 2.27 8.54 -1.16
C PHE A 59 3.03 9.75 -1.74
N ALA A 60 3.09 10.86 -0.99
CA ALA A 60 3.76 12.09 -1.43
C ALA A 60 5.29 11.99 -1.35
N GLU A 61 5.83 11.38 -0.30
CA GLU A 61 7.26 11.47 0.03
C GLU A 61 8.04 10.19 -0.26
N THR A 62 7.39 9.02 -0.19
CA THR A 62 8.09 7.72 -0.24
C THR A 62 7.80 6.94 -1.51
N LEU A 63 6.52 6.79 -1.89
CA LEU A 63 6.13 5.83 -2.91
C LEU A 63 6.65 6.19 -4.31
N GLY A 64 6.54 7.45 -4.71
CA GLY A 64 7.01 7.93 -6.02
C GLY A 64 8.50 7.63 -6.26
N PRO A 65 9.41 8.09 -5.36
CA PRO A 65 10.83 7.78 -5.45
C PRO A 65 11.15 6.28 -5.46
N VAL A 66 10.45 5.48 -4.66
CA VAL A 66 10.65 4.02 -4.58
C VAL A 66 10.23 3.33 -5.89
N LEU A 67 9.07 3.70 -6.46
CA LEU A 67 8.61 3.16 -7.74
C LEU A 67 9.58 3.48 -8.88
N ALA A 68 10.08 4.73 -8.94
CA ALA A 68 11.07 5.14 -9.94
C ALA A 68 12.37 4.32 -9.85
N ARG A 69 12.83 4.00 -8.63
CA ARG A 69 14.02 3.15 -8.42
C ARG A 69 13.78 1.69 -8.80
N ALA A 70 12.60 1.15 -8.50
CA ALA A 70 12.28 -0.26 -8.71
C ALA A 70 11.98 -0.61 -10.17
N LEU A 71 11.31 0.28 -10.89
CA LEU A 71 10.70 0.00 -12.19
C LEU A 71 11.44 0.65 -13.38
N GLY A 72 12.41 1.53 -13.09
CA GLY A 72 13.17 2.23 -14.13
C GLY A 72 12.48 3.49 -14.66
N PRO A 73 13.08 4.15 -15.67
CA PRO A 73 12.67 5.49 -16.14
C PRO A 73 11.46 5.52 -17.07
N GLU A 74 10.94 4.36 -17.51
CA GLU A 74 9.69 4.34 -18.26
C GLU A 74 8.53 4.77 -17.36
N PRO A 75 7.52 5.50 -17.87
CA PRO A 75 6.37 5.93 -17.09
C PRO A 75 5.50 4.72 -16.75
N VAL A 76 5.91 3.98 -15.72
CA VAL A 76 5.07 2.99 -15.06
C VAL A 76 4.11 3.83 -14.24
N GLY A 77 2.87 3.96 -14.73
CA GLY A 77 1.90 4.98 -14.31
C GLY A 77 1.71 5.10 -12.78
N GLN A 78 1.05 6.16 -12.32
CA GLN A 78 0.77 6.26 -10.90
C GLN A 78 -0.19 5.14 -10.46
N PRO A 79 -0.02 4.58 -9.24
CA PRO A 79 -1.01 3.67 -8.70
C PRO A 79 -2.39 4.31 -8.68
N GLU A 80 -3.42 3.56 -9.08
CA GLU A 80 -4.80 3.98 -8.81
C GLU A 80 -5.06 3.76 -7.32
N VAL A 81 -5.48 4.79 -6.59
CA VAL A 81 -5.71 4.70 -5.15
C VAL A 81 -7.07 5.28 -4.81
N PHE A 82 -7.82 4.56 -3.98
CA PHE A 82 -8.91 5.13 -3.21
C PHE A 82 -8.74 4.79 -1.74
N GLY A 83 -9.44 5.52 -0.89
CA GLY A 83 -9.38 5.26 0.55
C GLY A 83 -10.73 5.25 1.24
N ILE A 84 -10.70 4.75 2.47
CA ILE A 84 -11.88 4.44 3.27
C ILE A 84 -11.65 4.99 4.67
N ASP A 85 -12.56 5.87 5.12
CA ASP A 85 -12.68 6.23 6.52
C ASP A 85 -13.21 5.02 7.30
N VAL A 86 -12.38 4.48 8.20
CA VAL A 86 -12.75 3.28 8.96
C VAL A 86 -13.76 3.68 10.04
N ALA A 87 -15.02 3.31 9.82
CA ALA A 87 -16.09 3.54 10.81
C ALA A 87 -16.03 2.54 11.98
N ARG A 88 -15.66 1.28 11.72
CA ARG A 88 -15.52 0.20 12.71
C ARG A 88 -14.48 -0.83 12.26
N SER A 89 -13.87 -1.51 13.20
CA SER A 89 -12.94 -2.63 12.98
C SER A 89 -13.35 -3.84 13.83
N TYR A 90 -13.03 -5.03 13.35
CA TYR A 90 -13.30 -6.29 14.03
C TYR A 90 -12.00 -7.09 14.05
N VAL A 91 -11.57 -7.53 15.23
CA VAL A 91 -10.41 -8.41 15.39
C VAL A 91 -10.93 -9.76 15.87
N ARG A 92 -10.44 -10.84 15.26
CA ARG A 92 -10.79 -12.19 15.73
C ARG A 92 -10.31 -12.36 17.17
N GLU A 93 -11.22 -12.71 18.07
CA GLU A 93 -10.85 -13.16 19.40
C GLU A 93 -10.26 -14.59 19.32
N PRO A 94 -9.14 -14.87 20.00
CA PRO A 94 -8.61 -16.24 20.09
C PRO A 94 -9.69 -17.17 20.65
N VAL A 95 -9.87 -18.34 20.04
CA VAL A 95 -10.70 -19.39 20.63
C VAL A 95 -9.83 -20.03 21.72
N GLY A 96 -10.28 -19.95 22.97
CA GLY A 96 -9.61 -20.55 24.13
C GLY A 96 -9.66 -22.07 24.13
#